data_AF-A0A962VGM6-F1
#
_entry.id   AF-A0A962VGM6-F1
#
_cell.length_a   1.000
_cell.length_b   1.000
_cell.length_c   1.000
_cell.angle_alpha   90.00
_cell.angle_beta   90.00
_cell.angle_gamma   90.00
#
_symmetry.space_group_name_H-M   'P 1'
#
loop_
_entity.id
_entity.type
_entity.pdbx_description
1 polymer ?
#
loop_
_entity_poly.entity_id
_entity_poly.type
_entity_poly.pdbx_seq_one_letter_code
_entity_poly.pdbx_strand_id
1 'polypeptide(L)'
;IDKPMLEGLIEMARNNQIVVMTPFTLSGAMAPATLPGALAQQSAEALAGIVLTQIVRPGTPVMYGGFTSNVDMKSGAPAFGTPEYVKAAQIGGQLARFYGLPYRSSNATAANSVDGQAAYESTMSLWGAIMGHANMLMHGAGWLEGGLCASFEKMVLDAELLQMMSAYLTPLEVNDDTLALDAIREVGPGGHFFGCAHTMARYETAFYSPLVSDWHNFETWQDNGSPSATQHAHRLYQQFLAEYTPPPLDPASQEELDAFVARRKEEGGAPPL
;
A
#
# COMPACT_ATOMS: atom_id res chain seq x y z
N ILE A 1 7.36 -24.65 -1.43
CA ILE A 1 8.29 -23.65 -0.85
C ILE A 1 9.70 -24.12 -1.17
N ASP A 2 10.49 -23.29 -1.84
CA ASP A 2 11.87 -23.61 -2.20
C ASP A 2 12.81 -23.58 -0.99
N LYS A 3 14.05 -24.04 -1.18
CA LYS A 3 15.04 -24.15 -0.12
C LYS A 3 15.40 -22.79 0.51
N PRO A 4 15.73 -21.73 -0.25
CA PRO A 4 16.02 -20.42 0.35
C PRO A 4 14.89 -19.87 1.22
N MET A 5 13.64 -19.98 0.76
CA MET A 5 12.49 -19.54 1.55
C MET A 5 12.33 -20.38 2.82
N LEU A 6 12.48 -21.71 2.74
CA LEU A 6 12.43 -22.58 3.92
C LEU A 6 13.51 -22.23 4.96
N GLU A 7 14.75 -21.98 4.52
CA GLU A 7 15.84 -21.59 5.40
C GLU A 7 15.55 -20.26 6.11
N GLY A 8 15.11 -19.24 5.37
CA GLY A 8 14.72 -17.96 5.93
C GLY A 8 13.55 -18.07 6.92
N LEU A 9 12.53 -18.86 6.58
CA LEU A 9 11.38 -19.10 7.46
C LEU A 9 11.78 -19.75 8.78
N ILE A 10 12.62 -20.78 8.72
CA ILE A 10 13.10 -21.49 9.91
C ILE A 10 13.95 -20.56 10.77
N GLU A 11 14.85 -19.78 10.15
CA GLU A 11 15.73 -18.88 10.90
C GLU A 11 14.95 -17.75 11.58
N MET A 12 14.02 -17.12 10.87
CA MET A 12 13.14 -16.09 11.44
C MET A 12 12.30 -16.65 12.60
N ALA A 13 11.74 -17.85 12.42
CA ALA A 13 10.95 -18.51 13.47
C ALA A 13 11.79 -18.84 14.72
N ARG A 14 13.00 -19.39 14.56
CA ARG A 14 13.93 -19.67 15.68
C ARG A 14 14.22 -18.43 16.51
N ASN A 15 14.36 -17.28 15.85
CA ASN A 15 14.68 -15.99 16.48
C ASN A 15 13.45 -15.16 16.88
N ASN A 16 12.25 -15.76 16.88
CA ASN A 16 10.99 -15.09 17.22
C ASN A 16 10.73 -13.81 16.40
N GLN A 17 11.21 -13.77 15.15
CA GLN A 17 10.95 -12.68 14.22
C GLN A 17 9.66 -12.94 13.46
N ILE A 18 8.97 -11.86 13.08
CA ILE A 18 7.71 -11.97 12.33
C ILE A 18 7.95 -12.56 10.94
N VAL A 19 7.08 -13.50 10.55
CA VAL A 19 7.06 -14.10 9.23
C VAL A 19 5.77 -13.72 8.52
N VAL A 20 5.90 -13.15 7.32
CA VAL A 20 4.76 -12.82 6.45
C VAL A 20 4.68 -13.87 5.34
N MET A 21 3.86 -14.89 5.54
CA MET A 21 3.74 -16.00 4.60
C MET A 21 2.86 -15.59 3.42
N THR A 22 3.48 -15.27 2.29
CA THR A 22 2.77 -14.71 1.13
C THR A 22 2.97 -15.58 -0.11
N PRO A 23 2.03 -16.49 -0.42
CA PRO A 23 2.01 -17.12 -1.73
C PRO A 23 1.74 -16.10 -2.83
N PHE A 24 2.46 -16.25 -3.93
CA PHE A 24 2.34 -15.41 -5.12
C PHE A 24 1.72 -16.23 -6.24
N THR A 25 0.45 -15.97 -6.51
CA THR A 25 -0.36 -16.80 -7.41
C THR A 25 -0.98 -15.96 -8.52
N LEU A 26 -0.61 -16.26 -9.76
CA LEU A 26 -1.25 -15.68 -10.94
C LEU A 26 -2.26 -16.70 -11.49
N SER A 27 -3.53 -16.38 -11.35
CA SER A 27 -4.66 -17.16 -11.85
C SER A 27 -4.53 -17.31 -13.37
N GLY A 28 -4.46 -18.56 -13.84
CA GLY A 28 -4.24 -18.89 -15.25
C GLY A 28 -2.78 -19.20 -15.62
N ALA A 29 -1.83 -19.03 -14.69
CA ALA A 29 -0.43 -19.39 -14.88
C ALA A 29 0.08 -20.29 -13.73
N MET A 30 0.26 -19.73 -12.54
CA MET A 30 0.79 -20.45 -11.37
C MET A 30 -0.29 -21.00 -10.44
N ALA A 31 -1.56 -20.70 -10.74
CA ALA A 31 -2.74 -21.18 -10.05
C ALA A 31 -3.89 -21.38 -11.05
N PRO A 32 -4.96 -22.13 -10.70
CA PRO A 32 -6.13 -22.30 -11.55
C PRO A 32 -6.67 -20.95 -12.06
N ALA A 33 -7.20 -20.93 -13.29
CA ALA A 33 -7.76 -19.72 -13.89
C ALA A 33 -9.02 -19.19 -13.16
N THR A 34 -9.64 -20.01 -12.31
CA THR A 34 -10.79 -19.59 -11.50
C THR A 34 -10.33 -19.00 -10.18
N LEU A 35 -10.88 -17.83 -9.85
CA LEU A 35 -10.49 -17.12 -8.63
C LEU A 35 -10.67 -17.95 -7.34
N PRO A 36 -11.78 -18.71 -7.14
CA PRO A 36 -11.89 -19.58 -5.97
C PRO A 36 -10.83 -20.68 -5.92
N GLY A 37 -10.47 -21.26 -7.07
CA GLY A 37 -9.41 -22.28 -7.15
C GLY A 37 -8.04 -21.69 -6.81
N ALA A 38 -7.73 -20.50 -7.32
CA ALA A 38 -6.50 -19.79 -7.00
C ALA A 38 -6.40 -19.42 -5.51
N LEU A 39 -7.49 -18.94 -4.90
CA LEU A 39 -7.53 -18.60 -3.48
C LEU A 39 -7.47 -19.83 -2.56
N ALA A 40 -8.04 -20.96 -2.99
CA ALA A 40 -7.90 -22.23 -2.27
C ALA A 40 -6.43 -22.69 -2.28
N GLN A 41 -5.76 -22.61 -3.44
CA GLN A 41 -4.33 -22.92 -3.56
C GLN A 41 -3.47 -21.96 -2.72
N GLN A 42 -3.67 -20.64 -2.85
CA GLN A 42 -2.98 -19.62 -2.03
C GLN A 42 -3.15 -19.94 -0.54
N SER A 43 -4.36 -20.26 -0.09
CA SER A 43 -4.60 -20.54 1.33
C SER A 43 -3.89 -21.82 1.79
N ALA A 44 -3.89 -22.87 0.97
CA ALA A 44 -3.16 -24.10 1.28
C ALA A 44 -1.65 -23.85 1.40
N GLU A 45 -1.07 -23.10 0.45
CA GLU A 45 0.35 -22.74 0.46
C GLU A 45 0.72 -21.89 1.69
N ALA A 46 -0.11 -20.89 2.00
CA ALA A 46 0.12 -20.01 3.16
C ALA A 46 0.04 -20.80 4.47
N LEU A 47 -1.00 -21.60 4.66
CA LEU A 47 -1.17 -22.39 5.88
C LEU A 47 -0.05 -23.43 6.06
N ALA A 48 0.42 -24.06 4.99
CA ALA A 48 1.53 -25.00 5.05
C ALA A 48 2.81 -24.31 5.58
N GLY A 49 3.14 -23.13 5.07
CA GLY A 49 4.27 -22.35 5.54
C GLY A 49 4.10 -21.85 6.98
N ILE A 50 2.89 -21.39 7.35
CA ILE A 50 2.57 -20.95 8.70
C ILE A 50 2.74 -22.11 9.70
N VAL A 51 2.19 -23.29 9.40
CA VAL A 51 2.33 -24.49 10.24
C VAL A 51 3.80 -24.85 10.44
N LEU A 52 4.64 -24.75 9.40
CA LEU A 52 6.07 -24.98 9.54
C LEU A 52 6.71 -24.04 10.57
N THR A 53 6.39 -22.74 10.55
CA THR A 53 6.94 -21.79 11.55
C THR A 53 6.54 -22.18 12.98
N GLN A 54 5.31 -22.68 13.17
CA GLN A 54 4.80 -23.10 14.48
C GLN A 54 5.42 -24.43 14.93
N ILE A 55 5.80 -25.32 14.02
CA ILE A 55 6.58 -26.53 14.32
C ILE A 55 7.99 -26.16 14.76
N VAL A 56 8.64 -25.21 14.08
CA VAL A 56 10.00 -24.75 14.42
C VAL A 56 10.02 -24.11 15.81
N ARG A 57 9.05 -23.23 16.08
CA ARG A 57 8.89 -22.58 17.38
C ARG A 57 7.41 -22.21 17.60
N PRO A 58 6.69 -22.90 18.50
CA PRO A 58 5.32 -22.54 18.84
C PRO A 58 5.22 -21.09 19.33
N GLY A 59 4.22 -20.36 18.84
CA GLY A 59 4.02 -18.95 19.17
C GLY A 59 4.88 -17.98 18.35
N THR A 60 5.53 -18.45 17.27
CA THR A 60 6.19 -17.55 16.31
C THR A 60 5.18 -16.56 15.74
N PRO A 61 5.45 -15.24 15.74
CA PRO A 61 4.55 -14.27 15.15
C PRO A 61 4.46 -14.46 13.63
N VAL A 62 3.24 -14.60 13.12
CA VAL A 62 2.97 -14.84 11.69
C VAL A 62 1.85 -13.96 11.17
N MET A 63 1.93 -13.63 9.88
CA MET A 63 0.92 -12.91 9.13
C MET A 63 0.54 -13.71 7.88
N TYR A 64 -0.75 -13.83 7.61
CA TYR A 64 -1.25 -14.39 6.36
C TYR A 64 -1.08 -13.35 5.26
N GLY A 65 -0.28 -13.66 4.24
CA GLY A 65 -0.13 -12.82 3.06
C GLY A 65 -0.88 -13.41 1.88
N GLY A 66 -1.53 -12.54 1.09
CA GLY A 66 -2.14 -12.93 -0.17
C GLY A 66 -1.64 -12.03 -1.30
N PHE A 67 -1.12 -12.65 -2.35
CA PHE A 67 -0.85 -11.98 -3.63
C PHE A 67 -1.43 -12.84 -4.75
N THR A 68 -2.76 -12.85 -4.86
CA THR A 68 -3.47 -13.48 -5.98
C THR A 68 -3.91 -12.41 -6.97
N SER A 69 -3.50 -12.54 -8.22
CA SER A 69 -4.04 -11.76 -9.34
C SER A 69 -4.31 -12.66 -10.55
N ASN A 70 -4.64 -12.09 -11.71
CA ASN A 70 -4.77 -12.80 -12.97
C ASN A 70 -3.60 -12.48 -13.92
N VAL A 71 -3.41 -13.33 -14.93
CA VAL A 71 -2.64 -12.97 -16.11
C VAL A 71 -3.54 -12.35 -17.18
N ASP A 72 -2.99 -11.54 -18.06
CA ASP A 72 -3.62 -11.25 -19.34
C ASP A 72 -3.45 -12.45 -20.27
N MET A 73 -4.55 -13.10 -20.66
CA MET A 73 -4.51 -14.34 -21.44
C MET A 73 -3.94 -14.14 -22.86
N LYS A 74 -3.93 -12.90 -23.36
CA LYS A 74 -3.42 -12.59 -24.70
C LYS A 74 -1.89 -12.48 -24.72
N SER A 75 -1.32 -11.78 -23.76
CA SER A 75 0.14 -11.55 -23.67
C SER A 75 0.86 -12.52 -22.74
N GLY A 76 0.14 -13.16 -21.81
CA GLY A 76 0.71 -13.94 -20.72
C GLY A 76 1.30 -13.09 -19.58
N ALA A 77 1.23 -11.76 -19.68
CA ALA A 77 1.79 -10.86 -18.69
C ALA A 77 0.97 -10.84 -17.39
N PRO A 78 1.60 -10.61 -16.22
CA PRO A 78 0.87 -10.35 -14.98
C PRO A 78 -0.02 -9.10 -15.12
N ALA A 79 -1.26 -9.18 -14.67
CA ALA A 79 -2.16 -8.05 -14.57
C ALA A 79 -2.34 -7.65 -13.11
N PHE A 80 -2.50 -6.36 -12.84
CA PHE A 80 -2.66 -5.81 -11.49
C PHE A 80 -3.76 -4.73 -11.48
N GLY A 81 -4.25 -4.37 -10.29
CA GLY A 81 -5.37 -3.41 -10.17
C GLY A 81 -6.66 -3.87 -10.85
N THR A 82 -6.79 -5.16 -11.15
CA THR A 82 -7.94 -5.75 -11.84
C THR A 82 -9.09 -6.02 -10.87
N PRO A 83 -10.33 -6.17 -11.36
CA PRO A 83 -11.45 -6.62 -10.53
C PRO A 83 -11.17 -7.96 -9.82
N GLU A 84 -10.43 -8.88 -10.48
CA GLU A 84 -9.99 -10.15 -9.90
C GLU A 84 -9.07 -9.92 -8.71
N TYR A 85 -8.08 -9.02 -8.82
CA TYR A 85 -7.20 -8.66 -7.72
C TYR A 85 -7.98 -8.08 -6.53
N VAL A 86 -8.93 -7.17 -6.79
CA VAL A 86 -9.75 -6.56 -5.73
C VAL A 86 -10.55 -7.61 -4.97
N LYS A 87 -11.24 -8.51 -5.68
CA LYS A 87 -11.96 -9.63 -5.06
C LYS A 87 -11.02 -10.56 -4.30
N ALA A 88 -9.86 -10.86 -4.86
CA ALA A 88 -8.86 -11.71 -4.23
C ALA A 88 -8.38 -11.12 -2.90
N ALA A 89 -8.08 -9.82 -2.87
CA ALA A 89 -7.63 -9.12 -1.67
C ALA A 89 -8.71 -9.09 -0.58
N GLN A 90 -9.97 -8.83 -0.98
CA GLN A 90 -11.10 -8.83 -0.04
C GLN A 90 -11.36 -10.21 0.56
N ILE A 91 -11.37 -11.26 -0.26
CA ILE A 91 -11.55 -12.65 0.21
C ILE A 91 -10.35 -13.09 1.04
N GLY A 92 -9.12 -12.74 0.62
CA GLY A 92 -7.89 -13.02 1.37
C GLY A 92 -7.94 -12.44 2.78
N GLY A 93 -8.43 -11.20 2.92
CA GLY A 93 -8.64 -10.59 4.22
C GLY A 93 -9.72 -11.26 5.07
N GLN A 94 -10.82 -11.71 4.46
CA GLN A 94 -11.83 -12.51 5.15
C GLN A 94 -11.26 -13.85 5.65
N LEU A 95 -10.43 -14.52 4.84
CA LEU A 95 -9.76 -15.76 5.21
C LEU A 95 -8.73 -15.54 6.32
N ALA A 96 -7.95 -14.47 6.27
CA ALA A 96 -7.02 -14.11 7.34
C ALA A 96 -7.75 -13.95 8.69
N ARG A 97 -8.90 -13.24 8.70
CA ARG A 97 -9.75 -13.12 9.90
C ARG A 97 -10.34 -14.45 10.34
N PHE A 98 -10.76 -15.30 9.40
CA PHE A 98 -11.24 -16.65 9.71
C PHE A 98 -10.17 -17.50 10.41
N TYR A 99 -8.90 -17.38 10.01
CA TYR A 99 -7.78 -18.05 10.66
C TYR A 99 -7.27 -17.33 11.92
N GLY A 100 -7.84 -16.17 12.28
CA GLY A 100 -7.38 -15.37 13.43
C GLY A 100 -5.98 -14.77 13.23
N LEU A 101 -5.59 -14.49 11.99
CA LEU A 101 -4.26 -13.98 11.64
C LEU A 101 -4.34 -12.55 11.07
N PRO A 102 -3.29 -11.72 11.28
CA PRO A 102 -3.15 -10.46 10.55
C PRO A 102 -3.03 -10.72 9.04
N TYR A 103 -3.47 -9.76 8.24
CA TYR A 103 -3.48 -9.83 6.78
C TYR A 103 -2.44 -8.90 6.13
N ARG A 104 -1.65 -9.44 5.19
CA ARG A 104 -0.82 -8.66 4.26
C ARG A 104 -1.41 -8.66 2.85
N SER A 105 -1.58 -7.47 2.29
CA SER A 105 -1.91 -7.24 0.87
C SER A 105 -0.93 -6.25 0.24
N SER A 106 -1.17 -5.82 -1.00
CA SER A 106 -0.29 -4.91 -1.73
C SER A 106 -1.00 -3.78 -2.48
N ASN A 107 -0.28 -2.69 -2.76
CA ASN A 107 -0.62 -1.76 -3.84
C ASN A 107 0.20 -2.15 -5.08
N ALA A 108 -0.45 -2.73 -6.10
CA ALA A 108 0.22 -3.22 -7.30
C ALA A 108 -0.39 -2.62 -8.57
N THR A 109 0.48 -2.38 -9.56
CA THR A 109 0.11 -1.93 -10.92
C THR A 109 1.05 -2.54 -11.95
N ALA A 110 0.53 -2.81 -13.15
CA ALA A 110 1.26 -3.25 -14.32
C ALA A 110 1.76 -2.07 -15.19
N ALA A 111 1.38 -0.84 -14.86
CA ALA A 111 1.74 0.34 -15.62
C ALA A 111 3.26 0.53 -15.75
N ASN A 112 3.71 0.87 -16.95
CA ASN A 112 5.13 1.11 -17.24
C ASN A 112 5.58 2.55 -16.91
N SER A 113 4.64 3.44 -16.63
CA SER A 113 4.92 4.85 -16.36
C SER A 113 3.90 5.41 -15.36
N VAL A 114 4.21 6.56 -14.76
CA VAL A 114 3.26 7.26 -13.88
C VAL A 114 2.24 7.99 -14.76
N ASP A 115 1.19 7.27 -15.14
CA ASP A 115 0.11 7.73 -16.01
C ASP A 115 -1.26 7.38 -15.43
N GLY A 116 -2.32 7.52 -16.24
CA GLY A 116 -3.68 7.17 -15.83
C GLY A 116 -3.80 5.70 -15.40
N GLN A 117 -3.10 4.77 -16.05
CA GLN A 117 -3.10 3.34 -15.69
C GLN A 117 -2.51 3.13 -14.30
N ALA A 118 -1.35 3.72 -14.04
CA ALA A 118 -0.71 3.63 -12.73
C ALA A 118 -1.63 4.13 -11.61
N ALA A 119 -2.37 5.22 -11.86
CA ALA A 119 -3.30 5.79 -10.89
C ALA A 119 -4.53 4.90 -10.64
N TYR A 120 -5.24 4.46 -11.69
CA TYR A 120 -6.48 3.69 -11.48
C TYR A 120 -6.21 2.26 -10.98
N GLU A 121 -5.13 1.62 -11.43
CA GLU A 121 -4.78 0.27 -10.97
C GLU A 121 -4.32 0.29 -9.50
N SER A 122 -3.51 1.27 -9.11
CA SER A 122 -3.14 1.44 -7.70
C SER A 122 -4.34 1.76 -6.83
N THR A 123 -5.25 2.63 -7.30
CA THR A 123 -6.50 2.94 -6.56
C THR A 123 -7.35 1.68 -6.38
N MET A 124 -7.53 0.86 -7.41
CA MET A 124 -8.22 -0.43 -7.31
C MET A 124 -7.53 -1.36 -6.31
N SER A 125 -6.21 -1.51 -6.40
CA SER A 125 -5.43 -2.33 -5.47
C SER A 125 -5.59 -1.88 -4.01
N LEU A 126 -5.55 -0.56 -3.76
CA LEU A 126 -5.77 0.03 -2.46
C LEU A 126 -7.19 -0.24 -1.95
N TRP A 127 -8.23 -0.05 -2.76
CA TRP A 127 -9.59 -0.42 -2.37
C TRP A 127 -9.73 -1.89 -2.01
N GLY A 128 -9.10 -2.79 -2.79
CA GLY A 128 -9.05 -4.21 -2.48
C GLY A 128 -8.40 -4.51 -1.13
N ALA A 129 -7.24 -3.92 -0.87
CA ALA A 129 -6.49 -4.13 0.37
C ALA A 129 -7.20 -3.53 1.59
N ILE A 130 -7.66 -2.28 1.50
CA ILE A 130 -8.31 -1.56 2.61
C ILE A 130 -9.67 -2.20 2.94
N MET A 131 -10.50 -2.48 1.94
CA MET A 131 -11.78 -3.18 2.17
C MET A 131 -11.60 -4.66 2.50
N GLY A 132 -10.44 -5.23 2.22
CA GLY A 132 -10.01 -6.53 2.76
C GLY A 132 -9.58 -6.47 4.23
N HIS A 133 -9.43 -5.28 4.81
CA HIS A 133 -8.87 -5.03 6.15
C HIS A 133 -7.42 -5.54 6.27
N ALA A 134 -6.59 -5.21 5.28
CA ALA A 134 -5.15 -5.47 5.38
C ALA A 134 -4.57 -4.78 6.62
N ASN A 135 -3.82 -5.54 7.43
CA ASN A 135 -3.05 -5.02 8.56
C ASN A 135 -1.69 -4.50 8.12
N MET A 136 -1.14 -5.05 7.03
CA MET A 136 0.07 -4.56 6.40
C MET A 136 -0.15 -4.42 4.90
N LEU A 137 0.02 -3.19 4.40
CA LEU A 137 0.04 -2.91 2.98
C LEU A 137 1.49 -2.88 2.50
N MET A 138 1.96 -4.00 1.94
CA MET A 138 3.29 -4.04 1.35
C MET A 138 3.29 -3.35 -0.01
N HIS A 139 4.43 -2.82 -0.43
CA HIS A 139 4.53 -2.05 -1.68
C HIS A 139 3.55 -0.88 -1.72
N GLY A 140 3.20 -0.30 -0.56
CA GLY A 140 2.19 0.76 -0.46
C GLY A 140 2.46 1.93 -1.39
N ALA A 141 3.73 2.20 -1.70
CA ALA A 141 4.13 3.27 -2.61
C ALA A 141 5.34 2.90 -3.49
N GLY A 142 5.36 3.44 -4.72
CA GLY A 142 6.50 3.43 -5.63
C GLY A 142 6.53 2.32 -6.68
N TRP A 143 5.61 1.35 -6.61
CA TRP A 143 5.56 0.18 -7.51
C TRP A 143 5.17 0.56 -8.95
N LEU A 144 5.98 0.13 -9.93
CA LEU A 144 5.69 0.16 -11.36
C LEU A 144 6.17 -1.10 -12.07
N GLU A 145 5.77 -1.24 -13.35
CA GLU A 145 6.23 -2.27 -14.29
C GLU A 145 6.04 -3.68 -13.72
N GLY A 146 4.89 -3.92 -13.10
CA GLY A 146 4.58 -5.21 -12.48
C GLY A 146 5.54 -5.64 -11.37
N GLY A 147 6.22 -4.69 -10.74
CA GLY A 147 7.17 -4.91 -9.64
C GLY A 147 8.63 -4.86 -10.06
N LEU A 148 8.91 -4.55 -11.33
CA LEU A 148 10.29 -4.44 -11.85
C LEU A 148 10.89 -3.05 -11.61
N CYS A 149 10.08 -2.04 -11.30
CA CYS A 149 10.54 -0.67 -11.14
C CYS A 149 10.03 -0.04 -9.84
N ALA A 150 10.92 0.68 -9.16
CA ALA A 150 10.60 1.58 -8.06
C ALA A 150 10.83 3.03 -8.54
N SER A 151 9.75 3.82 -8.67
CA SER A 151 9.79 5.21 -9.15
C SER A 151 9.60 6.20 -8.02
N PHE A 152 10.40 7.28 -8.01
CA PHE A 152 10.27 8.37 -7.06
C PHE A 152 8.97 9.17 -7.27
N GLU A 153 8.62 9.47 -8.52
CA GLU A 153 7.34 10.12 -8.84
C GLU A 153 6.15 9.26 -8.41
N LYS A 154 6.24 7.94 -8.65
CA LYS A 154 5.20 7.00 -8.21
C LYS A 154 5.11 6.91 -6.69
N MET A 155 6.23 7.03 -5.98
CA MET A 155 6.24 7.08 -4.51
C MET A 155 5.40 8.25 -3.99
N VAL A 156 5.57 9.44 -4.56
CA VAL A 156 4.82 10.64 -4.17
C VAL A 156 3.35 10.53 -4.58
N LEU A 157 3.07 10.04 -5.79
CA LEU A 157 1.69 9.81 -6.22
C LEU A 157 0.98 8.78 -5.32
N ASP A 158 1.63 7.68 -4.97
CA ASP A 158 1.04 6.70 -4.06
C ASP A 158 0.87 7.25 -2.64
N ALA A 159 1.76 8.15 -2.19
CA ALA A 159 1.59 8.83 -0.91
C ALA A 159 0.31 9.68 -0.88
N GLU A 160 -0.01 10.41 -1.97
CA GLU A 160 -1.32 11.07 -2.15
C GLU A 160 -2.47 10.06 -2.02
N LEU A 161 -2.41 8.94 -2.76
CA LEU A 161 -3.48 7.94 -2.73
C LEU A 161 -3.66 7.33 -1.32
N LEU A 162 -2.55 7.07 -0.61
CA LEU A 162 -2.59 6.58 0.77
C LEU A 162 -3.16 7.64 1.73
N GLN A 163 -2.83 8.92 1.54
CA GLN A 163 -3.40 10.01 2.32
C GLN A 163 -4.91 10.13 2.09
N MET A 164 -5.37 9.98 0.85
CA MET A 164 -6.80 9.92 0.52
C MET A 164 -7.50 8.73 1.21
N MET A 165 -6.88 7.55 1.21
CA MET A 165 -7.43 6.38 1.92
C MET A 165 -7.47 6.59 3.45
N SER A 166 -6.44 7.24 4.01
CA SER A 166 -6.41 7.61 5.43
C SER A 166 -7.53 8.58 5.80
N ALA A 167 -7.75 9.61 4.97
CA ALA A 167 -8.86 10.55 5.14
C ALA A 167 -10.22 9.84 5.02
N TYR A 168 -10.38 8.93 4.05
CA TYR A 168 -11.59 8.12 3.90
C TYR A 168 -11.89 7.23 5.13
N LEU A 169 -10.85 6.67 5.75
CA LEU A 169 -11.00 5.81 6.93
C LEU A 169 -11.29 6.60 8.22
N THR A 170 -11.15 7.92 8.20
CA THR A 170 -11.54 8.77 9.32
C THR A 170 -13.06 8.68 9.51
N PRO A 171 -13.55 8.24 10.69
CA PRO A 171 -14.99 8.16 10.94
C PRO A 171 -15.67 9.52 10.81
N LEU A 172 -16.88 9.54 10.25
CA LEU A 172 -17.70 10.74 10.24
C LEU A 172 -18.21 11.05 11.64
N GLU A 173 -17.98 12.27 12.10
CA GLU A 173 -18.61 12.79 13.31
C GLU A 173 -20.03 13.26 12.97
N VAL A 174 -21.02 12.70 13.65
CA VAL A 174 -22.43 13.05 13.46
C VAL A 174 -23.00 13.57 14.79
N ASN A 175 -23.17 14.88 14.88
CA ASN A 175 -23.75 15.59 16.01
C ASN A 175 -24.50 16.86 15.51
N ASP A 176 -25.10 17.63 16.42
CA ASP A 176 -25.89 18.82 16.04
C ASP A 176 -25.05 19.87 15.29
N ASP A 177 -23.78 20.01 15.64
CA ASP A 177 -22.85 20.97 15.05
C ASP A 177 -22.36 20.51 13.65
N THR A 178 -22.08 19.23 13.45
CA THR A 178 -21.67 18.68 12.13
C THR A 178 -22.83 18.45 11.17
N LEU A 179 -24.07 18.30 11.68
CA LEU A 179 -25.29 18.34 10.86
C LEU A 179 -25.60 19.75 10.34
N ALA A 180 -25.05 20.79 10.98
CA ALA A 180 -25.07 22.17 10.53
C ALA A 180 -26.47 22.74 10.23
N LEU A 181 -27.51 22.29 10.96
CA LEU A 181 -28.90 22.71 10.72
C LEU A 181 -29.09 24.22 10.87
N ASP A 182 -28.35 24.86 11.77
CA ASP A 182 -28.40 26.31 11.96
C ASP A 182 -27.76 27.07 10.79
N ALA A 183 -26.66 26.57 10.22
CA ALA A 183 -26.07 27.13 9.02
C ALA A 183 -27.03 27.04 7.82
N ILE A 184 -27.74 25.91 7.68
CA ILE A 184 -28.76 25.73 6.63
C ILE A 184 -29.88 26.77 6.78
N ARG A 185 -30.32 27.04 8.02
CA ARG A 185 -31.33 28.08 8.31
C ARG A 185 -30.81 29.50 8.07
N GLU A 186 -29.56 29.77 8.43
CA GLU A 186 -28.89 31.07 8.24
C GLU A 186 -28.81 31.43 6.76
N VAL A 187 -28.37 30.51 5.92
CA VAL A 187 -28.16 30.74 4.47
C VAL A 187 -29.47 30.76 3.70
N GLY A 188 -30.39 29.84 4.02
CA GLY A 188 -31.69 29.71 3.36
C GLY A 188 -31.63 29.28 1.87
N PRO A 189 -32.81 29.12 1.23
CA PRO A 189 -32.89 28.66 -0.16
C PRO A 189 -32.23 29.62 -1.16
N GLY A 190 -31.41 29.09 -2.07
CA GLY A 190 -30.76 29.87 -3.13
C GLY A 190 -29.51 30.64 -2.71
N GLY A 191 -29.10 30.57 -1.43
CA GLY A 191 -27.86 31.16 -0.92
C GLY A 191 -26.63 30.25 -1.11
N HIS A 192 -25.50 30.68 -0.55
CA HIS A 192 -24.25 29.91 -0.50
C HIS A 192 -23.61 29.98 0.90
N PHE A 193 -22.79 28.98 1.24
CA PHE A 193 -22.27 28.82 2.61
C PHE A 193 -20.91 29.50 2.87
N PHE A 194 -20.22 30.01 1.84
CA PHE A 194 -18.85 30.54 2.01
C PHE A 194 -18.65 31.58 3.12
N GLY A 195 -19.67 32.40 3.43
CA GLY A 195 -19.58 33.45 4.44
C GLY A 195 -20.28 33.15 5.76
N CYS A 196 -20.94 32.00 5.90
CA CYS A 196 -21.70 31.71 7.13
C CYS A 196 -20.76 31.36 8.28
N ALA A 197 -21.23 31.58 9.51
CA ALA A 197 -20.41 31.38 10.71
C ALA A 197 -19.83 29.96 10.80
N HIS A 198 -20.62 28.96 10.38
CA HIS A 198 -20.22 27.55 10.41
C HIS A 198 -19.03 27.25 9.50
N THR A 199 -19.04 27.77 8.26
CA THR A 199 -17.94 27.61 7.31
C THR A 199 -16.71 28.41 7.75
N MET A 200 -16.88 29.65 8.18
CA MET A 200 -15.76 30.48 8.64
C MET A 200 -15.02 29.87 9.84
N ALA A 201 -15.75 29.23 10.76
CA ALA A 201 -15.15 28.54 11.91
C ALA A 201 -14.34 27.30 11.53
N ARG A 202 -14.53 26.74 10.33
CA ARG A 202 -13.93 25.47 9.88
C ARG A 202 -13.08 25.59 8.61
N TYR A 203 -12.97 26.79 8.05
CA TYR A 203 -12.40 27.00 6.72
C TYR A 203 -11.04 26.33 6.50
N GLU A 204 -10.16 26.38 7.51
CA GLU A 204 -8.81 25.80 7.44
C GLU A 204 -8.76 24.27 7.58
N THR A 205 -9.81 23.64 8.10
CA THR A 205 -9.80 22.22 8.51
C THR A 205 -10.95 21.39 7.94
N ALA A 206 -11.89 22.00 7.24
CA ALA A 206 -13.11 21.34 6.78
C ALA A 206 -12.85 20.19 5.79
N PHE A 207 -11.79 20.29 4.98
CA PHE A 207 -11.55 19.38 3.87
C PHE A 207 -10.11 18.91 3.80
N TYR A 208 -9.95 17.76 3.15
CA TYR A 208 -8.67 17.20 2.76
C TYR A 208 -7.86 18.17 1.90
N SER A 209 -6.57 18.32 2.20
CA SER A 209 -5.62 19.05 1.36
C SER A 209 -4.75 18.06 0.58
N PRO A 210 -4.73 18.14 -0.77
CA PRO A 210 -3.89 17.28 -1.59
C PRO A 210 -2.42 17.67 -1.49
N LEU A 211 -1.58 16.67 -1.67
CA LEU A 211 -0.15 16.78 -1.94
C LEU A 211 0.11 17.00 -3.45
N VAL A 212 -0.55 16.23 -4.32
CA VAL A 212 -0.27 16.20 -5.77
C VAL A 212 -1.38 16.83 -6.61
N SER A 213 -2.65 16.60 -6.24
CA SER A 213 -3.81 17.03 -7.03
C SER A 213 -3.88 18.57 -7.16
N ASP A 214 -4.10 19.06 -8.38
CA ASP A 214 -4.36 20.48 -8.66
C ASP A 214 -5.85 20.70 -8.90
N TRP A 215 -6.49 21.54 -8.10
CA TRP A 215 -7.92 21.88 -8.17
C TRP A 215 -8.17 23.31 -8.64
N HIS A 216 -7.14 24.02 -9.06
CA HIS A 216 -7.32 25.33 -9.68
C HIS A 216 -8.11 25.20 -11.00
N ASN A 217 -8.77 26.29 -11.39
CA ASN A 217 -9.42 26.37 -12.69
C ASN A 217 -8.39 26.28 -13.83
N PHE A 218 -8.88 26.03 -15.05
CA PHE A 218 -8.05 25.82 -16.22
C PHE A 218 -7.11 27.00 -16.48
N GLU A 219 -7.60 28.23 -16.35
CA GLU A 219 -6.82 29.44 -16.62
C GLU A 219 -5.61 29.55 -15.66
N THR A 220 -5.84 29.33 -14.36
CA THR A 220 -4.76 29.38 -13.36
C THR A 220 -3.78 28.22 -13.53
N TRP A 221 -4.28 27.01 -13.81
CA TRP A 221 -3.43 25.85 -14.13
C TRP A 221 -2.58 26.11 -15.38
N GLN A 222 -3.16 26.73 -16.41
CA GLN A 222 -2.49 27.10 -17.64
C GLN A 222 -1.40 28.14 -17.39
N ASP A 223 -1.71 29.22 -16.67
CA ASP A 223 -0.77 30.29 -16.31
C ASP A 223 0.40 29.76 -15.47
N ASN A 224 0.17 28.72 -14.67
CA ASN A 224 1.19 28.01 -13.89
C ASN A 224 2.02 26.99 -14.71
N GLY A 225 1.87 26.98 -16.05
CA GLY A 225 2.66 26.14 -16.94
C GLY A 225 2.06 24.77 -17.22
N SER A 226 0.78 24.56 -16.91
CA SER A 226 0.04 23.33 -17.21
C SER A 226 0.69 22.04 -16.66
N PRO A 227 1.13 22.00 -15.38
CA PRO A 227 1.86 20.85 -14.86
C PRO A 227 0.97 19.60 -14.83
N SER A 228 1.53 18.46 -15.23
CA SER A 228 0.92 17.15 -14.98
C SER A 228 1.14 16.69 -13.54
N ALA A 229 0.32 15.75 -13.07
CA ALA A 229 0.49 15.14 -11.74
C ALA A 229 1.90 14.56 -11.56
N THR A 230 2.45 13.92 -12.60
CA THR A 230 3.80 13.34 -12.58
C THR A 230 4.89 14.41 -12.48
N GLN A 231 4.75 15.53 -13.20
CA GLN A 231 5.68 16.65 -13.08
C GLN A 231 5.61 17.30 -11.69
N HIS A 232 4.41 17.38 -11.11
CA HIS A 232 4.25 17.88 -9.76
C HIS A 232 4.92 16.94 -8.74
N ALA A 233 4.62 15.64 -8.81
CA ALA A 233 5.25 14.61 -8.01
C ALA A 233 6.78 14.61 -8.12
N HIS A 234 7.31 14.90 -9.32
CA HIS A 234 8.75 15.03 -9.56
C HIS A 234 9.38 16.15 -8.73
N ARG A 235 8.78 17.34 -8.77
CA ARG A 235 9.26 18.48 -7.96
C ARG A 235 9.23 18.17 -6.47
N LEU A 236 8.15 17.55 -6.01
CA LEU A 236 7.96 17.22 -4.59
C LEU A 236 8.99 16.21 -4.08
N TYR A 237 9.26 15.12 -4.81
CA TYR A 237 10.27 14.17 -4.31
C TYR A 237 11.66 14.82 -4.24
N GLN A 238 12.01 15.68 -5.20
CA GLN A 238 13.31 16.38 -5.18
C GLN A 238 13.40 17.31 -3.97
N GLN A 239 12.32 18.03 -3.68
CA GLN A 239 12.23 18.85 -2.48
C GLN A 239 12.38 18.01 -1.21
N PHE A 240 11.64 16.91 -1.09
CA PHE A 240 11.71 16.03 0.08
C PHE A 240 13.11 15.45 0.31
N LEU A 241 13.81 15.07 -0.75
CA LEU A 241 15.19 14.59 -0.64
C LEU A 241 16.16 15.71 -0.22
N ALA A 242 15.96 16.93 -0.71
CA ALA A 242 16.80 18.07 -0.36
C ALA A 242 16.59 18.53 1.10
N GLU A 243 15.36 18.40 1.62
CA GLU A 243 14.97 18.82 2.97
C GLU A 243 15.13 17.71 4.02
N TYR A 244 15.31 16.46 3.61
CA TYR A 244 15.38 15.33 4.52
C TYR A 244 16.56 15.42 5.50
N THR A 245 16.24 15.30 6.79
CA THR A 245 17.23 15.13 7.86
C THR A 245 17.03 13.76 8.49
N PRO A 246 18.05 12.88 8.52
CA PRO A 246 17.95 11.57 9.16
C PRO A 246 17.57 11.68 10.65
N PRO A 247 16.72 10.78 11.18
CA PRO A 247 16.45 10.73 12.61
C PRO A 247 17.74 10.41 13.39
N PRO A 248 17.89 10.92 14.62
CA PRO A 248 19.08 10.65 15.42
C PRO A 248 19.20 9.15 15.71
N LEU A 249 20.42 8.63 15.57
CA LEU A 249 20.80 7.28 15.97
C LEU A 249 21.90 7.38 17.01
N ASP A 250 21.82 6.54 18.04
CA ASP A 250 22.85 6.45 19.07
C ASP A 250 24.22 6.12 18.44
N PRO A 251 25.28 6.92 18.69
CA PRO A 251 26.58 6.71 18.05
C PRO A 251 27.20 5.34 18.31
N ALA A 252 27.02 4.78 19.52
CA ALA A 252 27.55 3.46 19.84
C ALA A 252 26.85 2.36 19.02
N SER A 253 25.53 2.47 18.87
CA SER A 253 24.74 1.57 18.02
C SER A 253 25.15 1.68 16.54
N GLN A 254 25.40 2.90 16.03
CA GLN A 254 25.90 3.10 14.66
C GLN A 254 27.27 2.44 14.46
N GLU A 255 28.20 2.65 15.40
CA GLU A 255 29.53 2.04 15.35
C GLU A 255 29.47 0.51 15.38
N GLU A 256 28.61 -0.07 16.22
CA GLU A 256 28.41 -1.52 16.29
C GLU A 256 27.85 -2.09 14.97
N LEU A 257 26.87 -1.42 14.36
CA LEU A 257 26.29 -1.81 13.08
C LEU A 257 27.34 -1.75 11.96
N ASP A 258 28.13 -0.68 11.90
CA ASP A 258 29.18 -0.51 10.90
C ASP A 258 30.26 -1.58 11.05
N ALA A 259 30.70 -1.86 12.28
CA ALA A 259 31.67 -2.91 12.57
C ALA A 259 31.14 -4.30 12.19
N PHE A 260 29.86 -4.59 12.48
CA PHE A 260 29.22 -5.84 12.08
C PHE A 260 29.19 -6.00 10.55
N VAL A 261 28.77 -4.95 9.82
CA VAL A 261 28.73 -4.96 8.35
C VAL A 261 30.12 -5.13 7.75
N ALA A 262 31.13 -4.43 8.27
CA ALA A 262 32.51 -4.55 7.81
C ALA A 262 33.03 -5.98 7.98
N ARG A 263 32.88 -6.56 9.18
CA ARG A 263 33.28 -7.94 9.47
C ARG A 263 32.60 -8.95 8.54
N ARG A 264 31.28 -8.82 8.32
CA ARG A 264 30.55 -9.74 7.42
C ARG A 264 30.98 -9.63 5.96
N LYS A 265 31.40 -8.45 5.51
CA LYS A 265 31.99 -8.28 4.16
C LYS A 265 33.37 -8.94 4.07
N GLU A 266 34.21 -8.80 5.09
CA GLU A 266 35.54 -9.45 5.16
C GLU A 266 35.44 -10.98 5.19
N GLU A 267 34.43 -11.51 5.88
CA GLU A 267 34.13 -12.96 5.93
C GLU A 267 33.53 -13.50 4.62
N GLY A 268 33.43 -12.70 3.56
CA GLY A 268 32.94 -13.12 2.24
C GLY A 268 31.42 -13.03 2.05
N GLY A 269 30.70 -12.39 2.98
CA GLY A 269 29.25 -12.18 2.88
C GLY A 269 28.42 -13.45 3.15
N ALA A 270 27.18 -13.43 2.66
CA ALA A 270 26.35 -14.62 2.62
C ALA A 270 26.75 -15.46 1.39
N PRO A 271 26.87 -16.80 1.50
CA PRO A 271 27.11 -17.63 0.33
C PRO A 271 25.97 -17.44 -0.69
N PRO A 272 26.27 -17.43 -2.00
CA PRO A 272 25.22 -17.42 -3.02
C PRO A 272 24.34 -18.67 -2.84
N LEU A 273 23.03 -18.44 -2.75
CA LEU A 273 21.99 -19.47 -2.62
C LEU A 273 21.79 -20.24 -3.92
#